data_AF-A0A1U9LEQ9-F1
#
_entry.id   AF-A0A1U9LEQ9-F1
#
_cell.length_a   1.000
_cell.length_b   1.000
_cell.length_c   1.000
_cell.angle_alpha   90.00
_cell.angle_beta   90.00
_cell.angle_gamma   90.00
#
_symmetry.space_group_name_H-M   'P 1'
#
loop_
_entity.id
_entity.type
_entity.pdbx_description
1 polymer ?
#
loop_
_entity_poly.entity_id
_entity_poly.type
_entity_poly.pdbx_seq_one_letter_code
_entity_poly.pdbx_strand_id
1 'polypeptide(L)' 'MGGGLGPILGLSHPSPIRWTALYQWCEAHNLHGAERDFVMHCVQAMDNHWRALKAEQNKQTQTRIFRK' A
#
# COMPACT_ATOMS: atom_id res chain seq x y z
N MET A 1 7.78 19.33 29.62
CA MET A 1 7.89 17.91 29.21
C MET A 1 7.10 17.71 27.91
N GLY A 2 7.67 18.12 26.78
CA GLY A 2 7.07 17.91 25.46
C GLY A 2 7.31 16.47 25.02
N GLY A 3 6.37 15.58 25.32
CA GLY A 3 6.38 14.20 24.86
C GLY A 3 6.07 14.15 23.38
N GLY A 4 7.10 14.28 22.54
CA GLY A 4 7.03 13.98 21.12
C GLY A 4 6.48 12.58 20.95
N LEU A 5 5.31 12.47 20.32
CA LEU A 5 4.71 11.21 19.94
C LEU A 5 5.67 10.53 18.97
N GLY A 6 6.41 9.54 19.48
CA GLY A 6 7.27 8.68 18.68
C GLY A 6 6.49 8.08 17.51
N PRO A 7 7.19 7.70 16.43
CA PRO A 7 6.59 7.35 15.15
C PRO A 7 5.63 6.17 15.29
N ILE A 8 4.33 6.45 15.45
CA ILE A 8 3.26 5.49 15.15
C ILE A 8 3.10 5.49 13.62
N LEU A 9 4.17 5.14 12.92
CA LEU A 9 4.26 5.04 11.46
C LEU A 9 4.71 3.62 11.09
N GLY A 10 4.06 2.61 11.67
CA GLY A 10 4.41 1.19 11.47
C GLY A 10 3.93 0.59 10.13
N LEU A 11 3.21 1.37 9.32
CA LEU A 11 2.84 0.99 7.97
C LEU A 11 3.68 1.84 7.01
N SER A 12 4.94 1.45 6.83
CA SER A 12 5.82 1.93 5.76
C SER A 12 5.11 1.64 4.46
N HIS A 13 4.68 2.67 3.72
CA HIS A 13 4.08 2.47 2.41
C HIS A 13 5.15 1.80 1.53
N PRO A 14 5.01 0.54 1.10
CA PRO A 14 5.86 0.05 0.03
C PRO A 14 5.61 0.97 -1.15
N SER A 15 6.65 1.64 -1.68
CA SER A 15 6.48 2.55 -2.81
C SER A 15 5.57 1.91 -3.86
N PRO A 16 4.56 2.62 -4.39
CA PRO A 16 3.59 2.00 -5.28
C PRO A 16 4.35 1.36 -6.43
N ILE A 17 4.19 0.04 -6.60
CA ILE A 17 4.86 -0.70 -7.65
C ILE A 17 4.38 -0.10 -8.96
N ARG A 18 5.31 0.48 -9.73
CA ARG A 18 4.96 1.06 -11.03
C ARG A 18 4.48 -0.07 -11.94
N TRP A 19 3.35 0.13 -12.61
CA TRP A 19 2.80 -0.87 -13.53
C TRP A 19 3.83 -1.34 -14.57
N THR A 20 4.69 -0.45 -15.04
CA THR A 20 5.77 -0.78 -15.96
C THR A 20 6.78 -1.76 -15.38
N ALA A 21 7.12 -1.64 -14.09
CA ALA A 21 8.01 -2.56 -13.41
C ALA A 21 7.36 -3.94 -13.22
N LEU A 22 6.05 -3.98 -12.95
CA LEU A 22 5.32 -5.23 -12.84
C LEU A 22 5.18 -5.93 -14.20
N TYR A 23 4.95 -5.18 -15.28
CA TYR A 23 4.98 -5.70 -16.65
C TYR A 23 6.34 -6.30 -16.99
N GLN A 24 7.43 -5.57 -16.73
CA GLN A 24 8.80 -6.06 -16.95
C GLN A 24 9.10 -7.31 -16.13
N TRP A 25 8.62 -7.36 -14.89
CA TRP A 25 8.75 -8.54 -14.05
C TRP A 25 7.98 -9.73 -14.64
N CYS A 26 6.75 -9.53 -15.13
CA CYS A 26 5.98 -10.57 -15.78
C CYS A 26 6.66 -11.08 -17.06
N GLU A 27 7.18 -10.19 -17.91
CA GLU A 27 7.97 -10.56 -19.10
C GLU A 27 9.21 -11.38 -18.72
N ALA A 28 9.96 -10.96 -17.68
CA ALA A 28 11.14 -11.67 -17.21
C ALA A 28 10.83 -13.09 -16.67
N HIS A 29 9.58 -13.34 -16.27
CA HIS A 29 9.11 -14.64 -15.79
C HIS A 29 8.28 -15.41 -16.83
N ASN A 30 8.26 -14.95 -18.09
CA ASN A 30 7.47 -15.52 -19.18
C ASN A 30 5.97 -15.63 -18.85
N LEU A 31 5.43 -14.71 -18.06
CA LEU A 31 4.01 -14.63 -17.75
C LEU A 31 3.30 -13.80 -18.83
N HIS A 32 2.39 -14.44 -19.56
CA HIS A 32 1.69 -13.84 -20.69
C HIS A 32 0.18 -14.06 -20.58
N GLY A 33 -0.59 -13.23 -21.32
CA GLY A 33 -2.06 -13.33 -21.36
C GLY A 33 -2.69 -13.37 -19.97
N ALA A 34 -3.46 -14.43 -19.71
CA ALA A 34 -4.23 -14.59 -18.48
C ALA A 34 -3.37 -14.62 -17.20
N GLU A 35 -2.15 -15.17 -17.25
CA GLU A 35 -1.27 -15.25 -16.08
C GLU A 35 -0.77 -13.87 -15.67
N ARG A 36 -0.43 -13.05 -16.67
CA ARG A 36 -0.05 -11.66 -16.45
C ARG A 36 -1.21 -10.87 -15.89
N ASP A 37 -2.39 -11.00 -16.51
CA ASP A 37 -3.59 -10.28 -16.06
C ASP A 37 -3.93 -10.66 -14.62
N PHE A 38 -3.81 -11.94 -14.26
CA PHE A 38 -3.99 -12.40 -12.89
C PHE A 38 -3.02 -11.73 -11.92
N VAL A 39 -1.71 -11.76 -12.19
CA VAL A 39 -0.69 -11.13 -11.34
C VAL A 39 -0.94 -9.62 -11.20
N MET A 40 -1.26 -8.96 -12.30
CA MET A 40 -1.55 -7.53 -12.33
C MET A 40 -2.74 -7.20 -11.42
N HIS A 41 -3.85 -7.94 -11.54
CA HIS A 41 -5.02 -7.77 -10.68
C HIS A 41 -4.70 -8.05 -9.20
N CYS A 42 -3.90 -9.08 -8.89
CA CYS A 42 -3.49 -9.37 -7.52
C CYS A 42 -2.72 -8.20 -6.90
N VAL A 43 -1.75 -7.63 -7.62
CA VAL A 43 -0.98 -6.48 -7.13
C VAL A 43 -1.87 -5.26 -6.92
N GLN A 44 -2.81 -5.00 -7.84
CA GLN A 44 -3.76 -3.91 -7.68
C GLN A 44 -4.70 -4.10 -6.48
N ALA A 45 -5.17 -5.32 -6.24
CA ALA A 45 -6.00 -5.63 -5.08
C ALA A 45 -5.24 -5.39 -3.77
N MET A 46 -3.96 -5.77 -3.71
CA MET A 46 -3.10 -5.51 -2.54
C MET A 46 -2.87 -4.01 -2.31
N ASP A 47 -2.59 -3.23 -3.35
CA ASP A 47 -2.41 -1.76 -3.22
C ASP A 47 -3.70 -1.09 -2.73
N ASN A 48 -4.85 -1.48 -3.26
CA ASN A 48 -6.16 -0.98 -2.82
C ASN A 48 -6.44 -1.32 -1.36
N HIS A 49 -6.14 -2.55 -0.94
CA HIS A 49 -6.33 -2.97 0.44
C HIS A 49 -5.43 -2.17 1.40
N TRP A 50 -4.16 -1.97 1.03
CA TRP A 50 -3.23 -1.14 1.79
C TRP A 50 -3.72 0.30 1.95
N ARG A 51 -4.18 0.92 0.87
CA ARG A 51 -4.75 2.28 0.90
C ARG A 51 -5.95 2.38 1.84
N ALA A 52 -6.82 1.38 1.83
CA ALA A 52 -7.97 1.32 2.74
C ALA A 52 -7.51 1.25 4.21
N LEU A 53 -6.54 0.39 4.54
CA LEU A 53 -5.98 0.29 5.89
C LEU A 53 -5.32 1.59 6.34
N LYS A 54 -4.56 2.26 5.46
CA LYS A 54 -3.95 3.57 5.76
C LYS A 54 -5.00 4.65 5.97
N ALA A 55 -6.07 4.67 5.17
CA ALA A 55 -7.16 5.64 5.33
C ALA A 55 -7.85 5.46 6.69
N GLU A 56 -8.11 4.22 7.10
CA GLU A 56 -8.70 3.91 8.40
C GLU A 56 -7.77 4.29 9.56
N GLN A 57 -6.47 3.98 9.44
CA GLN A 57 -5.46 4.40 10.41
C GLN A 57 -5.45 5.93 10.58
N ASN A 58 -5.45 6.67 9.48
CA ASN A 58 -5.44 8.13 9.51
C ASN A 58 -6.68 8.72 10.20
N LYS A 59 -7.87 8.15 9.97
CA LYS A 59 -9.11 8.56 10.65
C LYS A 59 -9.04 8.34 12.16
N GLN A 60 -8.51 7.19 12.59
CA GLN A 60 -8.33 6.89 14.02
C GLN A 60 -7.32 7.85 14.66
N THR A 61 -6.22 8.14 13.96
CA THR A 61 -5.22 9.13 14.41
C THR A 61 -5.82 10.52 14.54
N GLN A 62 -6.58 11.00 13.55
CA GLN A 62 -7.26 12.30 13.62
C GLN A 62 -8.24 12.34 14.78
N THR A 63 -9.08 11.31 14.95
CA THR A 63 -10.05 11.23 16.05
C THR A 63 -9.36 11.31 17.41
N ARG A 64 -8.21 10.64 17.57
CA ARG A 64 -7.42 10.66 18.81
C ARG A 64 -6.76 12.01 19.08
N ILE A 65 -6.33 12.74 18.05
CA ILE A 65 -5.69 14.05 18.18
C ILE A 65 -6.70 15.15 18.47
N PHE A 66 -7.85 15.14 17.77
CA PHE A 66 -8.86 16.21 17.82
C PHE A 66 -9.97 16.00 18.85
N ARG A 67 -10.14 14.81 19.45
CA ARG A 67 -11.00 14.60 20.63
C ARG A 67 -10.27 14.83 21.96
N LYS A 68 -9.41 15.85 22.03
CA LYS A 68 -8.93 16.40 23.31
C LYS A 68 -9.79 17.58 23.72
#